data_AF-A0A6C0F5T6-F1
#
_entry.id   AF-A0A6C0F5T6-F1
#
_cell.length_a   1.000
_cell.length_b   1.000
_cell.length_c   1.000
_cell.angle_alpha   90.00
_cell.angle_beta   90.00
_cell.angle_gamma   90.00
#
_symmetry.space_group_name_H-M   'P 1'
#
loop_
_entity.id
_entity.type
_entity.pdbx_description
1 polymer ?
#
loop_
_entity_poly.entity_id
_entity_poly.type
_entity_poly.pdbx_seq_one_letter_code
_entity_poly.pdbx_strand_id
1 'polypeptide(L)'
;MSISIHLVNGCYDIICAFCILNIIQIPYFKDFHLKMFKSDLNDITKRLLAYWIITYGFIRLVAFSKISYIIEALAIANETFIYKTIHVKSGIFVIFFSLLLLKH
;
A
#
# COMPACT_ATOMS: atom_id res chain seq x y z
N MET A 1 11.80 -12.08 -21.02
CA MET A 1 11.78 -10.77 -20.34
C MET A 1 11.29 -11.01 -18.92
N SER A 2 12.20 -11.01 -17.94
CA SER A 2 11.81 -11.17 -16.53
C SER A 2 11.09 -9.89 -16.10
N ILE A 3 9.79 -9.98 -15.78
CA ILE A 3 9.05 -8.85 -15.23
C ILE A 3 9.60 -8.62 -13.82
N SER A 4 10.17 -7.44 -13.57
CA SER A 4 10.65 -7.08 -12.23
C SER A 4 9.49 -7.09 -11.24
N ILE A 5 9.66 -7.76 -10.09
CA ILE A 5 8.63 -7.88 -9.05
C ILE A 5 8.14 -6.50 -8.56
N HIS A 6 8.99 -5.47 -8.63
CA HIS A 6 8.63 -4.10 -8.29
C HIS A 6 7.62 -3.48 -9.26
N LEU A 7 7.68 -3.86 -10.54
CA LEU A 7 6.71 -3.40 -11.53
C LEU A 7 5.34 -3.97 -11.24
N VAL A 8 5.28 -5.27 -10.91
CA VAL A 8 4.02 -5.92 -10.53
C VAL A 8 3.45 -5.27 -9.28
N ASN A 9 4.27 -5.02 -8.26
CA ASN A 9 3.81 -4.37 -7.04
C ASN A 9 3.33 -2.94 -7.29
N GLY A 10 4.07 -2.14 -8.07
CA GLY A 10 3.68 -0.77 -8.40
C GLY A 10 2.36 -0.72 -9.18
N CYS A 11 2.16 -1.64 -10.14
CA CYS A 11 0.88 -1.77 -10.86
C CYS A 11 -0.26 -2.16 -9.92
N TYR A 12 -0.02 -3.13 -9.03
CA TYR A 12 -1.00 -3.54 -8.02
C TYR A 12 -1.44 -2.36 -7.14
N ASP A 13 -0.49 -1.58 -6.62
CA ASP A 13 -0.75 -0.42 -5.77
C ASP A 13 -1.63 0.62 -6.50
N ILE A 14 -1.31 0.95 -7.75
CA ILE A 14 -2.08 1.91 -8.55
C ILE A 14 -3.51 1.41 -8.81
N ILE A 15 -3.67 0.14 -9.17
CA ILE A 15 -5.00 -0.45 -9.43
C ILE A 15 -5.85 -0.41 -8.15
N CYS A 16 -5.27 -0.81 -7.01
CA CYS A 16 -5.93 -0.75 -5.70
C CYS A 16 -6.38 0.68 -5.36
N ALA A 17 -5.51 1.66 -5.57
CA ALA A 17 -5.82 3.05 -5.29
C ALA A 17 -6.93 3.62 -6.21
N PHE A 18 -6.92 3.28 -7.49
CA PHE A 18 -8.01 3.64 -8.40
C PHE A 18 -9.33 2.98 -8.03
N CYS A 19 -9.30 1.78 -7.45
CA CYS A 19 -10.48 1.14 -6.86
C CYS A 19 -10.98 1.90 -5.62
N ILE A 20 -10.08 2.40 -4.76
CA ILE A 20 -10.46 3.24 -3.60
C ILE A 20 -11.07 4.57 -4.06
N LEU A 21 -10.57 5.17 -5.14
CA LEU A 21 -11.11 6.40 -5.73
C LEU A 21 -12.40 6.16 -6.55
N ASN A 22 -12.88 4.92 -6.66
CA ASN A 22 -14.01 4.53 -7.50
C ASN A 22 -13.85 4.90 -8.99
N ILE A 23 -12.61 5.01 -9.49
CA ILE A 23 -12.32 5.23 -10.92
C ILE A 23 -12.46 3.91 -11.68
N ILE A 24 -12.01 2.81 -11.07
CA ILE A 24 -12.12 1.45 -11.59
C ILE A 24 -12.90 0.61 -10.58
N GLN A 25 -13.73 -0.31 -11.05
CA GLN A 25 -14.48 -1.22 -10.20
C GLN A 25 -13.97 -2.65 -10.39
N ILE A 26 -12.98 -3.03 -9.59
CA ILE A 26 -12.57 -4.44 -9.45
C ILE A 26 -13.04 -4.93 -8.09
N PRO A 27 -13.82 -6.03 -8.02
CA PRO A 27 -14.28 -6.59 -6.75
C PRO A 27 -13.10 -6.85 -5.81
N TYR A 28 -13.29 -6.60 -4.51
CA TYR A 28 -12.33 -6.88 -3.43
C TYR A 28 -11.04 -6.04 -3.41
N PHE A 29 -10.62 -5.41 -4.52
CA PHE A 29 -9.34 -4.67 -4.58
C PHE A 29 -9.32 -3.44 -3.68
N LYS A 30 -10.42 -2.69 -3.61
CA LYS A 30 -10.54 -1.54 -2.69
C LYS A 30 -10.45 -1.96 -1.23
N ASP A 31 -10.83 -3.19 -0.90
CA ASP A 31 -10.94 -3.66 0.47
C ASP A 31 -9.57 -4.02 1.06
N PHE A 32 -8.58 -4.37 0.24
CA PHE A 32 -7.27 -4.82 0.74
C PHE A 32 -6.59 -3.79 1.64
N HIS A 33 -6.57 -2.52 1.23
CA HIS A 33 -5.99 -1.45 2.05
C HIS A 33 -6.96 -0.92 3.11
N LEU A 34 -8.26 -0.85 2.80
CA LEU A 34 -9.25 -0.29 3.73
C LEU A 34 -9.46 -1.19 4.96
N LYS A 35 -9.51 -2.52 4.79
CA LYS A 35 -9.69 -3.48 5.88
C LYS A 35 -8.45 -3.61 6.78
N MET A 36 -7.35 -2.93 6.46
CA MET A 36 -6.20 -2.86 7.37
C MET A 36 -6.50 -2.01 8.61
N PHE A 37 -7.37 -1.01 8.47
CA PHE A 37 -7.70 -0.08 9.55
C PHE A 37 -8.78 -0.65 10.46
N LYS A 38 -8.66 -0.40 11.76
CA LYS A 38 -9.61 -0.88 12.77
C LYS A 38 -10.96 -0.16 12.74
N SER A 39 -10.96 1.06 12.22
CA SER A 39 -12.13 1.91 12.09
C SER A 39 -12.36 2.23 10.62
N ASP A 40 -13.63 2.38 10.24
CA ASP A 40 -13.96 2.87 8.91
C ASP A 40 -13.36 4.25 8.67
N LEU A 41 -12.70 4.39 7.52
CA LEU A 41 -12.13 5.65 7.10
C LEU A 41 -13.24 6.54 6.52
N ASN A 42 -13.22 7.83 6.88
CA ASN A 42 -14.06 8.82 6.21
C ASN A 42 -13.60 9.02 4.75
N ASP A 43 -14.44 9.66 3.94
CA ASP A 43 -14.19 9.80 2.52
C ASP A 43 -12.94 10.61 2.17
N ILE A 44 -12.58 11.59 3.00
CA ILE A 44 -11.36 12.39 2.81
C ILE A 44 -10.14 11.50 3.05
N THR A 45 -10.11 10.76 4.16
CA THR A 45 -9.01 9.87 4.52
C THR A 45 -8.84 8.75 3.50
N LYS A 46 -9.94 8.20 2.96
CA LYS A 46 -9.89 7.22 1.85
C LYS A 46 -9.18 7.80 0.62
N ARG A 47 -9.52 9.02 0.22
CA ARG A 47 -8.86 9.67 -0.94
C ARG A 47 -7.39 9.96 -0.66
N LEU A 48 -7.05 10.46 0.53
CA LEU A 48 -5.66 10.71 0.92
C LEU A 48 -4.83 9.42 0.94
N LEU A 49 -5.39 8.34 1.47
CA LEU A 49 -4.76 7.01 1.42
C LEU A 49 -4.54 6.56 -0.03
N ALA A 50 -5.54 6.71 -0.90
CA ALA A 50 -5.39 6.35 -2.31
C ALA A 50 -4.30 7.18 -3.01
N TYR A 51 -4.23 8.49 -2.77
CA TYR A 51 -3.16 9.33 -3.33
C TYR A 51 -1.77 8.93 -2.81
N TRP A 52 -1.69 8.56 -1.52
CA TRP A 52 -0.46 8.05 -0.94
C TRP A 52 -0.05 6.75 -1.66
N ILE A 53 -0.95 5.78 -1.79
CA ILE A 53 -0.69 4.51 -2.49
C ILE A 53 -0.25 4.75 -3.95
N ILE A 54 -0.93 5.65 -4.68
CA ILE A 54 -0.56 6.04 -6.06
C ILE A 54 0.87 6.56 -6.10
N THR A 55 1.24 7.43 -5.17
CA THR A 55 2.58 8.03 -5.10
C THR A 55 3.66 6.94 -4.98
N TYR A 56 3.48 5.99 -4.06
CA TYR A 56 4.44 4.88 -3.90
C TYR A 56 4.43 3.93 -5.10
N GLY A 57 3.26 3.65 -5.67
CA GLY A 57 3.13 2.85 -6.88
C GLY A 57 3.92 3.43 -8.06
N PHE A 58 3.79 4.73 -8.31
CA PHE A 58 4.57 5.41 -9.36
C PHE A 58 6.08 5.41 -9.09
N ILE A 59 6.50 5.63 -7.84
CA ILE A 59 7.94 5.56 -7.49
C ILE A 59 8.50 4.17 -7.79
N ARG A 60 7.71 3.10 -7.56
CA ARG A 60 8.12 1.71 -7.86
C ARG A 60 8.15 1.42 -9.36
N LEU A 61 7.23 2.02 -10.14
CA LEU A 61 7.19 1.86 -11.59
C LEU A 61 8.27 2.64 -12.36
N VAL A 62 8.52 3.89 -11.96
CA VAL A 62 9.36 4.81 -12.73
C VAL A 62 10.80 4.82 -12.21
N ALA A 63 10.97 4.90 -10.88
CA ALA A 63 12.28 5.06 -10.27
C ALA A 63 12.88 3.74 -9.77
N PHE A 64 12.13 2.63 -9.83
CA PHE A 64 12.52 1.31 -9.30
C PHE A 64 13.10 1.40 -7.87
N SER A 65 12.61 2.36 -7.08
CA SER A 65 13.28 2.75 -5.85
C SER A 65 12.89 1.84 -4.70
N LYS A 66 13.89 1.09 -4.24
CA LYS A 66 13.81 0.22 -3.05
C LYS A 66 13.49 0.98 -1.76
N ILE A 67 13.80 2.28 -1.72
CA ILE A 67 13.52 3.16 -0.57
C ILE A 67 12.00 3.27 -0.31
N SER A 68 11.18 3.16 -1.37
CA SER A 68 9.72 3.17 -1.25
C SER A 68 9.16 2.07 -0.34
N TYR A 69 9.83 0.91 -0.25
CA TYR A 69 9.45 -0.18 0.65
C TYR A 69 9.85 0.09 2.10
N ILE A 70 10.99 0.74 2.32
CA ILE A 70 11.44 1.13 3.67
C ILE A 70 10.47 2.13 4.26
N ILE A 71 10.09 3.16 3.50
CA ILE A 71 9.16 4.18 3.99
C ILE A 71 7.78 3.58 4.27
N GLU A 72 7.28 2.70 3.39
CA GLU A 72 6.03 1.97 3.64
C GLU A 72 6.10 1.15 4.93
N ALA A 73 7.17 0.36 5.12
CA ALA A 73 7.35 -0.45 6.32
C ALA A 73 7.37 0.43 7.59
N LEU A 74 8.08 1.56 7.56
CA LEU A 74 8.14 2.49 8.69
C LEU A 74 6.79 3.15 8.98
N ALA A 75 6.08 3.62 7.95
CA ALA A 75 4.76 4.23 8.10
C ALA A 75 3.75 3.24 8.69
N ILE A 76 3.71 2.01 8.17
CA ILE A 76 2.82 0.96 8.67
C ILE A 76 3.21 0.51 10.09
N ALA A 77 4.51 0.43 10.41
CA ALA A 77 4.97 0.14 11.76
C ALA A 77 4.52 1.22 12.76
N ASN A 78 4.66 2.49 12.37
CA ASN A 78 4.23 3.63 13.17
C ASN A 78 2.71 3.58 13.45
N GLU A 79 1.89 3.39 12.40
CA GLU A 79 0.44 3.27 12.54
C GLU A 79 0.01 2.02 13.34
N THR A 80 0.76 0.92 13.23
CA THR A 80 0.43 -0.34 13.90
C THR A 80 0.80 -0.33 15.39
N PHE A 81 2.02 0.11 15.73
CA PHE A 81 2.57 -0.04 17.09
C PHE A 81 2.39 1.21 17.95
N ILE A 82 2.45 2.41 17.34
CA ILE A 82 2.36 3.68 18.08
C ILE A 82 0.91 4.14 18.13
N TYR A 83 0.31 4.42 16.96
CA TYR A 83 -1.05 4.96 16.87
C TYR A 83 -2.15 3.89 17.02
N LYS A 84 -1.81 2.61 16.82
CA LYS A 84 -2.70 1.45 16.96
C LYS A 84 -3.96 1.55 16.09
N THR A 85 -3.90 2.25 14.96
CA THR A 85 -5.00 2.46 14.00
C THR A 85 -5.17 1.29 13.04
N ILE A 86 -4.10 0.51 12.82
CA ILE A 86 -4.06 -0.66 11.93
C ILE A 86 -4.16 -1.97 12.74
N HIS A 87 -4.84 -2.98 12.19
CA HIS A 87 -4.85 -4.34 12.74
C HIS A 87 -3.44 -4.94 12.72
N VAL A 88 -2.97 -5.44 13.88
CA VAL A 88 -1.60 -5.93 14.06
C VAL A 88 -1.22 -7.00 13.03
N LYS A 89 -2.12 -7.94 12.73
CA LYS A 89 -1.88 -9.00 11.74
C LYS A 89 -1.62 -8.41 10.33
N SER A 90 -2.48 -7.49 9.90
CA SER A 90 -2.35 -6.82 8.59
C SER A 90 -1.11 -5.93 8.53
N GLY A 91 -0.80 -5.21 9.61
CA GLY A 91 0.38 -4.37 9.72
C GLY A 91 1.69 -5.18 9.60
N ILE A 92 1.82 -6.26 10.38
CA ILE A 92 3.00 -7.15 10.33
C ILE A 92 3.14 -7.78 8.94
N PHE A 93 2.04 -8.19 8.31
CA PHE A 93 2.05 -8.74 6.96
C PHE A 93 2.66 -7.75 5.97
N VAL A 94 2.19 -6.50 5.94
CA VAL A 94 2.71 -5.49 5.01
C VAL A 94 4.17 -5.17 5.31
N ILE A 95 4.55 -4.97 6.58
CA ILE A 95 5.96 -4.71 6.97
C ILE A 95 6.87 -5.85 6.48
N PHE A 96 6.47 -7.10 6.70
CA PHE A 96 7.24 -8.26 6.25
C PHE A 96 7.38 -8.30 4.73
N PHE A 97 6.29 -8.10 3.98
CA PHE A 97 6.32 -8.10 2.53
C PHE A 97 7.16 -6.94 1.97
N SER A 98 7.05 -5.74 2.53
CA SER A 98 7.88 -4.60 2.11
C SER A 98 9.37 -4.88 2.34
N LEU A 99 9.75 -5.49 3.47
CA LEU A 99 11.14 -5.89 3.75
C LEU A 99 11.63 -7.05 2.85
N LEU A 100 10.76 -7.98 2.49
CA LEU A 100 11.08 -9.05 1.54
C LEU A 100 11.36 -8.48 0.15
N LEU A 101 10.50 -7.58 -0.32
CA LEU A 101 10.63 -6.90 -1.61
C LEU A 101 11.81 -5.94 -1.66
N LEU A 102 12.33 -5.49 -0.52
CA LEU A 102 13.57 -4.70 -0.48
C LEU A 102 14.79 -5.54 -0.94
N LYS A 103 14.80 -6.85 -0.65
CA LYS A 103 15.96 -7.72 -0.90
C LYS A 103 16.06 -8.16 -2.36
N HIS A 104 14.94 -8.34 -3.03
CA HIS A 104 14.85 -8.61 -4.47
C HIS A 104 14.94 -7.29 -5.23
#